data_AF-A0A2V9H8Z4-F1
#
_entry.id   AF-A0A2V9H8Z4-F1
#
_cell.length_a   1.000
_cell.length_b   1.000
_cell.length_c   1.000
_cell.angle_alpha   90.00
_cell.angle_beta   90.00
_cell.angle_gamma   90.00
#
_symmetry.space_group_name_H-M   'P 1'
#
loop_
_entity.id
_entity.type
_entity.pdbx_description
1 polymer ?
#
loop_
_entity_poly.entity_id
_entity_poly.type
_entity_poly.pdbx_seq_one_letter_code
_entity_poly.pdbx_strand_id
1 'polypeptide(L)'
;MVSPGYFETMRIPLICGRLFDERDGPDAPPVAIVNQTMARKFWPNEDALGKRLRFDLGAGNFRLTQIVGIVGDVKQMGLEVPPKEEMYFLYWQAKGNYMMARALAIRTATDPMSLLSAVRQVVWSIDPEQPISDAMTMDDILDREVEQRRNQASLLGGLAALALILACIGIYGVMAYLVAQQNHEFGVRAALGAGPGDIFGLVLGRGIKLTATGAGIGIAAALLVTRLMRSLLFGVSSFDPLTLGGVVLLLTLVALAACYVPARRAMRIDPMVALHFE
;
A
#
# COMPACT_ATOMS: atom_id res chain seq x y z
N MET A 1 6.31 -18.14 -20.79
CA MET A 1 6.61 -19.50 -21.27
C MET A 1 6.96 -20.36 -20.08
N VAL A 2 6.60 -21.64 -20.10
CA VAL A 2 6.71 -22.55 -18.95
C VAL A 2 7.11 -23.96 -19.38
N SER A 3 7.67 -24.72 -18.44
CA SER A 3 7.83 -26.17 -18.56
C SER A 3 6.54 -26.90 -18.11
N PRO A 4 6.35 -28.18 -18.48
CA PRO A 4 5.17 -28.94 -18.04
C PRO A 4 4.98 -28.95 -16.52
N GLY A 5 6.07 -29.13 -15.77
CA GLY A 5 6.05 -29.16 -14.30
C GLY A 5 5.89 -27.81 -13.61
N TYR A 6 5.77 -26.70 -14.35
CA TYR A 6 5.70 -25.36 -13.78
C TYR A 6 4.49 -25.17 -12.85
N PHE A 7 3.29 -25.58 -13.29
CA PHE A 7 2.07 -25.36 -12.52
C PHE A 7 2.06 -26.14 -11.21
N GLU A 8 2.56 -27.38 -11.24
CA GLU A 8 2.76 -28.19 -10.03
C GLU A 8 3.80 -27.56 -9.11
N THR A 9 4.94 -27.14 -9.68
CA THR A 9 6.02 -26.47 -8.94
C THR A 9 5.55 -25.17 -8.31
N MET A 10 4.65 -24.42 -8.94
CA MET A 10 4.09 -23.17 -8.41
C MET A 10 2.80 -23.37 -7.60
N ARG A 11 2.30 -24.62 -7.49
CA ARG A 11 0.99 -24.95 -6.89
C ARG A 11 -0.18 -24.15 -7.48
N ILE A 12 -0.12 -23.90 -8.78
CA ILE A 12 -1.20 -23.26 -9.51
C ILE A 12 -2.25 -24.35 -9.82
N PRO A 13 -3.50 -24.22 -9.31
CA PRO A 13 -4.51 -25.26 -9.49
C PRO A 13 -5.02 -25.30 -10.93
N LEU A 14 -5.22 -26.50 -11.46
CA LEU A 14 -5.99 -26.71 -12.68
C LEU A 14 -7.48 -26.54 -12.36
N ILE A 15 -8.16 -25.69 -13.12
CA ILE A 15 -9.61 -25.45 -12.98
C ILE A 15 -10.40 -26.34 -13.94
N CYS A 16 -9.96 -26.42 -15.21
CA CYS A 16 -10.62 -27.21 -16.25
C CYS A 16 -9.64 -27.63 -17.34
N GLY A 17 -9.91 -28.74 -18.02
CA GLY A 17 -9.09 -29.26 -19.13
C GLY A 17 -7.90 -30.08 -18.63
N ARG A 18 -6.72 -29.79 -19.16
CA ARG A 18 -5.47 -30.48 -18.80
C ARG A 18 -4.28 -29.53 -18.72
N LEU A 19 -3.26 -29.96 -17.98
CA LEU A 19 -1.94 -29.33 -18.03
C LEU A 19 -1.15 -29.81 -19.27
N PHE A 20 0.00 -29.18 -19.50
CA PHE A 20 0.93 -29.63 -20.53
C PHE A 20 1.54 -30.97 -20.17
N ASP A 21 1.70 -31.84 -21.17
CA ASP A 21 2.36 -33.13 -21.02
C ASP A 21 3.19 -33.49 -22.26
N GLU A 22 3.70 -34.73 -22.30
CA GLU A 22 4.56 -35.22 -23.39
C GLU A 22 3.90 -35.19 -24.78
N ARG A 23 2.55 -35.13 -24.85
CA ARG A 23 1.82 -35.06 -26.13
C ARG A 23 2.00 -33.71 -26.82
N ASP A 24 2.40 -32.68 -26.06
CA ASP A 24 2.57 -31.32 -26.55
C ASP A 24 4.02 -31.03 -26.98
N GLY A 25 4.64 -31.99 -27.68
CA GLY A 25 6.02 -31.89 -28.14
C GLY A 25 6.28 -30.74 -29.14
N PRO A 26 7.54 -30.53 -29.57
CA PRO A 26 7.95 -29.41 -30.43
C PRO A 26 7.25 -29.36 -31.80
N ASP A 27 6.82 -30.51 -32.32
CA ASP A 27 6.14 -30.65 -33.62
C ASP A 27 4.64 -30.96 -33.49
N ALA A 28 4.12 -30.97 -32.26
CA ALA A 28 2.68 -31.10 -32.02
C ALA A 28 1.95 -29.80 -32.42
N PRO A 29 0.62 -29.85 -32.63
CA PRO A 29 -0.18 -28.65 -32.79
C PRO A 29 0.04 -27.67 -31.62
N PRO A 30 0.17 -26.36 -31.87
CA PRO A 30 0.42 -25.39 -30.80
C PRO A 30 -0.72 -25.37 -29.78
N VAL A 31 -0.37 -25.48 -28.51
CA VAL A 31 -1.32 -25.44 -27.40
C VAL A 31 -0.98 -24.34 -26.40
N ALA A 32 -1.99 -23.85 -25.70
CA ALA A 32 -1.85 -22.89 -24.63
C ALA A 32 -2.75 -23.22 -23.44
N ILE A 33 -2.35 -22.74 -22.28
CA ILE A 33 -3.14 -22.75 -21.06
C ILE A 33 -3.41 -21.31 -20.69
N VAL A 34 -4.64 -20.98 -20.29
CA VAL A 34 -5.01 -19.62 -19.89
C VAL A 34 -5.40 -19.58 -18.42
N ASN A 35 -5.30 -18.42 -17.78
CA ASN A 35 -5.85 -18.29 -16.43
C ASN A 35 -7.37 -18.06 -16.45
N GLN A 36 -8.02 -18.29 -15.31
CA GLN A 36 -9.46 -18.12 -15.15
C GLN A 36 -9.91 -16.67 -15.42
N THR A 37 -9.09 -15.65 -15.17
CA THR A 37 -9.42 -14.25 -15.50
C THR A 37 -9.55 -14.03 -17.00
N MET A 38 -8.60 -14.54 -17.79
CA MET A 38 -8.67 -14.49 -19.25
C MET A 38 -9.91 -15.24 -19.76
N ALA A 39 -10.17 -16.43 -19.22
CA ALA A 39 -11.33 -17.24 -19.59
C ALA A 39 -12.65 -16.46 -19.37
N ARG A 40 -12.85 -15.88 -18.17
CA ARG A 40 -14.06 -15.10 -17.86
C ARG A 40 -14.20 -13.83 -18.69
N LYS A 41 -13.11 -13.16 -19.02
CA LYS A 41 -13.16 -11.88 -19.75
C LYS A 41 -13.51 -12.06 -21.22
N PHE A 42 -12.89 -13.04 -21.88
CA PHE A 42 -13.06 -13.25 -23.32
C PHE A 42 -14.18 -14.23 -23.65
N TRP A 43 -14.53 -15.13 -22.72
CA TRP A 43 -15.62 -16.10 -22.87
C TRP A 43 -16.53 -16.11 -21.62
N PRO A 44 -17.20 -14.99 -21.28
CA PRO A 44 -18.01 -14.90 -20.06
C PRO A 44 -19.17 -15.91 -20.00
N ASN A 45 -19.69 -16.32 -21.16
CA ASN A 45 -20.83 -17.22 -21.30
C ASN A 45 -20.53 -18.45 -22.16
N GLU A 46 -19.26 -18.71 -22.45
CA GLU A 46 -18.82 -19.82 -23.31
C GLU A 46 -17.67 -20.58 -22.65
N ASP A 47 -17.48 -21.84 -23.07
CA ASP A 47 -16.27 -22.57 -22.68
C ASP A 47 -15.07 -22.06 -23.49
N ALA A 48 -14.02 -21.64 -22.79
CA ALA A 48 -12.75 -21.25 -23.39
C ALA A 48 -11.95 -22.47 -23.88
N LEU A 49 -12.23 -23.66 -23.35
CA LEU A 49 -11.55 -24.90 -23.70
C LEU A 49 -11.78 -25.26 -25.18
N GLY A 50 -10.72 -25.66 -25.88
CA GLY A 50 -10.77 -26.04 -27.29
C GLY A 50 -10.88 -24.87 -28.27
N LYS A 51 -11.08 -23.64 -27.79
CA LYS A 51 -11.04 -22.45 -28.64
C LYS A 51 -9.64 -22.26 -29.20
N ARG A 52 -9.57 -21.75 -30.43
CA ARG A 52 -8.32 -21.51 -31.15
C ARG A 52 -8.08 -20.02 -31.30
N LEU A 53 -6.95 -19.56 -30.80
CA LEU A 53 -6.52 -18.18 -30.84
C LEU A 53 -5.40 -18.03 -31.85
N ARG A 54 -5.43 -16.94 -32.61
CA ARG A 54 -4.31 -16.56 -33.46
C ARG A 54 -3.46 -15.57 -32.68
N PHE A 55 -2.29 -16.01 -32.21
CA PHE A 55 -1.39 -15.21 -31.39
C PHE A 55 -0.05 -15.00 -32.09
N ASP A 56 0.48 -13.79 -32.02
CA ASP A 56 1.82 -13.48 -32.50
C ASP A 56 2.82 -13.68 -31.36
N LEU A 57 3.71 -14.65 -31.51
CA LEU A 57 4.78 -14.95 -30.56
C LEU A 57 6.05 -14.11 -30.84
N GLY A 58 5.94 -13.07 -31.66
CA GLY A 58 7.03 -12.26 -32.16
C GLY A 58 7.51 -12.75 -33.53
N ALA A 59 7.79 -11.80 -34.43
CA ALA A 59 8.17 -12.00 -35.84
C ALA A 59 7.04 -12.25 -36.84
N GLY A 60 5.78 -11.91 -36.53
CA GLY A 60 4.66 -11.97 -37.50
C GLY A 60 4.20 -13.40 -37.83
N ASN A 61 4.70 -14.39 -37.09
CA ASN A 61 4.32 -15.79 -37.22
C ASN A 61 3.09 -16.08 -36.35
N PHE A 62 1.94 -15.69 -36.89
CA PHE A 62 0.64 -16.02 -36.30
C PHE A 62 0.41 -17.53 -36.29
N ARG A 63 0.51 -18.14 -35.10
CA ARG A 63 0.16 -19.56 -34.93
C ARG A 63 -1.26 -19.67 -34.39
N LEU A 64 -2.01 -20.59 -34.98
CA LEU A 64 -3.32 -20.97 -34.47
C LEU A 64 -3.10 -21.91 -33.30
N THR A 65 -3.33 -21.41 -32.09
CA THR A 65 -3.03 -22.09 -30.83
C THR A 65 -4.32 -22.47 -30.13
N GLN A 66 -4.44 -23.75 -29.75
CA GLN A 66 -5.63 -24.25 -29.06
C GLN A 66 -5.49 -24.11 -27.55
N ILE A 67 -6.54 -23.65 -26.88
CA ILE A 67 -6.60 -23.64 -25.42
C ILE A 67 -6.92 -25.06 -24.92
N VAL A 68 -6.03 -25.65 -24.14
CA VAL A 68 -6.16 -27.04 -23.62
C VAL A 68 -6.39 -27.11 -22.11
N GLY A 69 -6.25 -25.99 -21.41
CA GLY A 69 -6.47 -25.93 -19.97
C GLY A 69 -6.73 -24.52 -19.46
N ILE A 70 -7.42 -24.45 -18.33
CA ILE A 70 -7.68 -23.24 -17.56
C ILE A 70 -7.10 -23.44 -16.16
N VAL A 71 -6.26 -22.51 -15.71
CA VAL A 71 -5.61 -22.56 -14.39
C VAL A 71 -6.06 -21.41 -13.49
N GLY A 72 -5.78 -21.56 -12.19
CA GLY A 72 -6.01 -20.52 -11.18
C GLY A 72 -5.24 -19.24 -11.49
N ASP A 73 -5.76 -18.13 -10.98
CA ASP A 73 -5.13 -16.82 -11.13
C ASP A 73 -3.84 -16.71 -10.29
N VAL A 74 -2.81 -16.06 -10.85
CA VAL A 74 -1.57 -15.72 -10.16
C VAL A 74 -1.41 -14.20 -10.12
N LYS A 75 -0.78 -13.67 -9.07
CA LYS A 75 -0.48 -12.24 -8.94
C LYS A 75 0.91 -11.91 -9.48
N GLN A 76 1.07 -12.03 -10.79
CA GLN A 76 2.37 -11.87 -11.45
C GLN A 76 2.86 -10.40 -11.49
N MET A 77 1.94 -9.43 -11.44
CA MET A 77 2.23 -7.99 -11.54
C MET A 77 2.24 -7.28 -10.17
N GLY A 78 2.42 -8.03 -9.09
CA GLY A 78 2.39 -7.53 -7.72
C GLY A 78 1.07 -7.81 -6.98
N LEU A 79 1.11 -7.68 -5.64
CA LEU A 79 0.04 -8.12 -4.75
C LEU A 79 -1.25 -7.29 -4.82
N GLU A 80 -1.16 -6.04 -5.25
CA GLU A 80 -2.31 -5.09 -5.32
C GLU A 80 -2.99 -5.07 -6.69
N VAL A 81 -2.29 -5.56 -7.72
CA VAL A 81 -2.84 -5.64 -9.06
C VAL A 81 -3.75 -6.86 -9.10
N PRO A 82 -5.04 -6.70 -9.42
CA PRO A 82 -5.90 -7.87 -9.63
C PRO A 82 -5.27 -8.74 -10.73
N PRO A 83 -5.40 -10.07 -10.65
CA PRO A 83 -4.90 -10.95 -11.71
C PRO A 83 -5.33 -10.45 -13.08
N LYS A 84 -4.39 -10.33 -14.00
CA LYS A 84 -4.64 -9.92 -15.39
C LYS A 84 -4.82 -11.15 -16.26
N GLU A 85 -5.22 -10.94 -17.51
CA GLU A 85 -5.34 -12.03 -18.47
C GLU A 85 -3.96 -12.61 -18.80
N GLU A 86 -3.80 -13.91 -18.58
CA GLU A 86 -2.52 -14.59 -18.78
C GLU A 86 -2.70 -15.82 -19.67
N MET A 87 -1.74 -15.99 -20.57
CA MET A 87 -1.62 -17.14 -21.44
C MET A 87 -0.23 -17.74 -21.34
N TYR A 88 -0.19 -19.03 -21.07
CA TYR A 88 0.99 -19.83 -20.86
C TYR A 88 1.25 -20.68 -22.10
N PHE A 89 2.53 -20.76 -22.48
CA PHE A 89 3.02 -21.50 -23.63
C PHE A 89 4.18 -22.41 -23.21
N LEU A 90 4.29 -23.57 -23.84
CA LEU A 90 5.42 -24.47 -23.64
C LEU A 90 6.71 -23.90 -24.23
N TYR A 91 7.77 -23.89 -23.42
CA TYR A 91 9.06 -23.31 -23.82
C TYR A 91 9.66 -23.97 -25.08
N TRP A 92 9.57 -25.29 -25.22
CA TRP A 92 10.11 -26.02 -26.38
C TRP A 92 9.28 -25.86 -27.67
N GLN A 93 8.05 -25.33 -27.59
CA GLN A 93 7.23 -25.05 -28.77
C GLN A 93 7.50 -23.66 -29.37
N ALA A 94 8.15 -22.74 -28.62
CA ALA A 94 8.62 -21.50 -29.21
C ALA A 94 9.84 -21.75 -30.10
N LYS A 95 9.62 -21.63 -31.41
CA LYS A 95 10.69 -21.58 -32.39
C LYS A 95 11.13 -20.10 -32.50
N GLY A 96 12.24 -19.74 -31.85
CA GLY A 96 12.83 -18.39 -31.89
C GLY A 96 13.41 -17.91 -30.55
N ASN A 97 14.46 -17.08 -30.59
CA ASN A 97 15.27 -16.70 -29.42
C ASN A 97 14.66 -15.58 -28.54
N TYR A 98 13.40 -15.20 -28.78
CA TYR A 98 12.85 -13.94 -28.26
C TYR A 98 12.13 -14.05 -26.91
N MET A 99 11.90 -15.27 -26.40
CA MET A 99 11.19 -15.50 -25.13
C MET A 99 11.75 -16.70 -24.34
N MET A 100 13.08 -16.83 -24.25
CA MET A 100 13.70 -17.89 -23.45
C MET A 100 13.28 -17.77 -21.97
N ALA A 101 12.97 -18.91 -21.35
CA ALA A 101 12.69 -18.96 -19.92
C ALA A 101 13.95 -18.54 -19.15
N ARG A 102 13.87 -17.42 -18.42
CA ARG A 102 15.02 -16.82 -17.70
C ARG A 102 15.07 -17.18 -16.23
N ALA A 103 14.11 -17.98 -15.76
CA ALA A 103 13.95 -18.30 -14.34
C ALA A 103 13.71 -19.81 -14.17
N LEU A 104 14.36 -20.37 -13.15
CA LEU A 104 14.17 -21.74 -12.70
C LEU A 104 13.44 -21.71 -11.37
N ALA A 105 12.23 -22.27 -11.33
CA ALA A 105 11.51 -22.47 -10.09
C ALA A 105 11.81 -23.87 -9.56
N ILE A 106 12.17 -23.96 -8.28
CA ILE A 106 12.41 -25.23 -7.59
C ILE A 106 11.55 -25.24 -6.34
N ARG A 107 10.89 -26.36 -6.08
CA ARG A 107 10.14 -26.59 -4.85
C ARG A 107 10.84 -27.67 -4.03
N THR A 108 11.05 -27.39 -2.76
CA THR A 108 11.58 -28.34 -1.79
C THR A 108 10.79 -28.28 -0.48
N ALA A 109 10.86 -29.34 0.32
CA ALA A 109 10.35 -29.39 1.69
C ALA A 109 11.42 -29.01 2.74
N THR A 110 12.69 -28.98 2.35
CA THR A 110 13.81 -28.54 3.19
C THR A 110 14.05 -27.04 3.04
N ASP A 111 15.02 -26.48 3.79
CA ASP A 111 15.51 -25.12 3.55
C ASP A 111 15.89 -24.93 2.07
N PRO A 112 15.22 -24.04 1.32
CA PRO A 112 15.50 -23.82 -0.11
C PRO A 112 16.94 -23.38 -0.37
N MET A 113 17.53 -22.60 0.53
CA MET A 113 18.88 -22.06 0.33
C MET A 113 19.97 -23.12 0.47
N SER A 114 19.71 -24.17 1.26
CA SER A 114 20.61 -25.33 1.38
C SER A 114 20.83 -26.08 0.06
N LEU A 115 19.86 -26.05 -0.86
CA LEU A 115 19.94 -26.73 -2.16
C LEU A 115 20.69 -25.93 -3.21
N LEU A 116 20.95 -24.64 -2.98
CA LEU A 116 21.48 -23.74 -4.00
C LEU A 116 22.84 -24.20 -4.54
N SER A 117 23.73 -24.69 -3.68
CA SER A 117 25.05 -25.19 -4.09
C SER A 117 24.94 -26.42 -4.99
N ALA A 118 24.05 -27.36 -4.66
CA ALA A 118 23.82 -28.56 -5.47
C ALA A 118 23.21 -28.20 -6.83
N VAL A 119 22.22 -27.30 -6.84
CA VAL A 119 21.59 -26.80 -8.08
C VAL A 119 22.63 -26.12 -8.97
N ARG A 120 23.48 -25.25 -8.42
CA ARG A 120 24.56 -24.60 -9.18
C ARG A 120 25.50 -25.60 -9.82
N GLN A 121 25.89 -26.64 -9.08
CA GLN A 121 26.78 -27.67 -9.60
C GLN A 121 26.15 -28.44 -10.77
N VAL A 122 24.86 -28.75 -10.69
CA VAL A 122 24.13 -29.40 -11.79
C VAL A 122 24.05 -28.48 -13.02
N VAL A 123 23.71 -27.20 -12.83
CA VAL A 123 23.65 -26.23 -13.94
C VAL A 123 25.02 -26.09 -14.60
N TRP A 124 26.09 -25.90 -13.83
CA TRP A 124 27.45 -25.77 -14.37
C TRP A 124 28.02 -27.07 -14.94
N SER A 125 27.46 -28.24 -14.59
CA SER A 125 27.82 -29.49 -15.26
C SER A 125 27.28 -29.58 -16.70
N ILE A 126 26.21 -28.83 -17.00
CA ILE A 126 25.60 -28.74 -18.33
C ILE A 126 26.22 -27.57 -19.10
N ASP A 127 26.30 -26.40 -18.47
CA ASP A 127 26.87 -25.19 -19.05
C ASP A 127 27.66 -24.40 -17.97
N PRO A 128 29.01 -24.50 -17.98
CA PRO A 128 29.86 -23.79 -17.03
C PRO A 128 29.81 -22.26 -17.13
N GLU A 129 29.45 -21.72 -18.29
CA GLU A 129 29.39 -20.27 -18.52
C GLU A 129 28.04 -19.67 -18.14
N GLN A 130 27.05 -20.49 -17.78
CA GLN A 130 25.71 -20.03 -17.43
C GLN A 130 25.73 -19.18 -16.13
N PRO A 131 25.41 -17.88 -16.20
CA PRO A 131 25.28 -17.05 -15.01
C PRO A 131 24.06 -17.50 -14.21
N ILE A 132 24.27 -17.72 -12.91
CA ILE A 132 23.22 -17.99 -11.92
C ILE A 132 23.17 -16.77 -11.00
N SER A 133 22.35 -15.79 -11.37
CA SER A 133 22.07 -14.60 -10.55
C SER A 133 20.75 -14.75 -9.80
N ASP A 134 20.56 -13.91 -8.78
CA ASP A 134 19.26 -13.69 -8.13
C ASP A 134 18.60 -14.96 -7.57
N ALA A 135 19.40 -15.83 -6.96
CA ALA A 135 18.87 -16.94 -6.18
C ALA A 135 18.12 -16.38 -4.95
N MET A 136 16.80 -16.56 -4.95
CA MET A 136 15.91 -16.04 -3.92
C MET A 136 14.86 -17.08 -3.56
N THR A 137 14.43 -17.07 -2.30
CA THR A 137 13.25 -17.84 -1.89
C THR A 137 11.98 -17.12 -2.32
N MET A 138 10.85 -17.83 -2.38
CA MET A 138 9.56 -17.19 -2.65
C MET A 138 9.17 -16.22 -1.53
N ASP A 139 9.61 -16.50 -0.29
CA ASP A 139 9.42 -15.60 0.85
C ASP A 139 10.21 -14.30 0.65
N ASP A 140 11.48 -14.37 0.21
CA ASP A 140 12.27 -13.17 -0.11
C ASP A 140 11.63 -12.31 -1.22
N ILE A 141 11.01 -12.96 -2.22
CA ILE A 141 10.31 -12.26 -3.30
C ILE A 141 9.09 -11.52 -2.76
N LEU A 142 8.32 -12.15 -1.87
CA LEU A 142 7.18 -11.52 -1.20
C LEU A 142 7.62 -10.41 -0.25
N ASP A 143 8.70 -10.62 0.49
CA ASP A 143 9.24 -9.64 1.43
C ASP A 143 9.75 -8.41 0.71
N ARG A 144 10.44 -8.53 -0.44
CA ARG A 144 10.86 -7.34 -1.22
C ARG A 144 9.69 -6.48 -1.69
N GLU A 145 8.59 -7.11 -2.12
CA GLU A 145 7.36 -6.42 -2.50
C GLU A 145 6.70 -5.67 -1.33
N VAL A 146 6.89 -6.15 -0.10
CA VAL A 146 6.34 -5.55 1.13
C VAL A 146 7.30 -4.55 1.78
N GLU A 147 8.61 -4.80 1.79
CA GLU A 147 9.63 -3.99 2.43
C GLU A 147 9.78 -2.62 1.76
N GLN A 148 9.79 -2.58 0.42
CA GLN A 148 9.83 -1.30 -0.31
C GLN A 148 8.66 -0.39 0.09
N ARG A 149 7.48 -0.98 0.35
CA ARG A 149 6.29 -0.26 0.81
C ARG A 149 6.42 0.18 2.26
N ARG A 150 6.93 -0.68 3.14
CA ARG A 150 7.13 -0.36 4.57
C ARG A 150 8.10 0.81 4.75
N ASN A 151 9.13 0.90 3.92
CA ASN A 151 10.08 2.01 3.96
C ASN A 151 9.44 3.33 3.53
N GLN A 152 8.67 3.33 2.44
CA GLN A 152 7.92 4.52 2.01
C GLN A 152 6.89 4.96 3.05
N ALA A 153 6.15 4.02 3.64
CA ALA A 153 5.18 4.30 4.70
C ALA A 153 5.86 4.88 5.95
N SER A 154 7.05 4.39 6.31
CA SER A 154 7.81 4.90 7.46
C SER A 154 8.30 6.33 7.23
N LEU A 155 8.77 6.65 6.01
CA LEU A 155 9.16 8.02 5.65
C LEU A 155 7.98 8.99 5.67
N LEU A 156 6.86 8.62 5.05
CA LEU A 156 5.63 9.41 5.07
C LEU A 156 5.09 9.57 6.50
N GLY A 157 5.16 8.52 7.31
CA GLY A 157 4.82 8.55 8.73
C GLY A 157 5.71 9.53 9.51
N GLY A 158 7.01 9.55 9.23
CA GLY A 158 7.95 10.53 9.81
C GLY A 158 7.61 11.97 9.42
N LEU A 159 7.31 12.22 8.14
CA LEU A 159 6.89 13.55 7.67
C LEU A 159 5.55 13.97 8.29
N ALA A 160 4.60 13.05 8.42
CA ALA A 160 3.32 13.30 9.08
C ALA A 160 3.51 13.62 10.57
N ALA A 161 4.41 12.93 11.26
CA ALA A 161 4.76 13.24 12.64
C ALA A 161 5.38 14.63 12.80
N LEU A 162 6.28 15.03 11.88
CA LEU A 162 6.84 16.39 11.86
C LEU A 162 5.77 17.45 11.60
N ALA A 163 4.91 17.23 10.61
CA ALA A 163 3.78 18.11 10.32
C ALA A 163 2.84 18.26 11.52
N LEU A 164 2.60 17.16 12.24
CA LEU A 164 1.80 17.14 13.46
C LEU A 164 2.46 17.99 14.56
N ILE A 165 3.77 17.84 14.80
CA ILE A 165 4.53 18.65 15.77
C ILE A 165 4.44 20.14 15.40
N LEU A 166 4.65 20.49 14.13
CA LEU A 166 4.52 21.86 13.63
C LEU A 166 3.11 22.43 13.86
N ALA A 167 2.08 21.63 13.60
CA ALA A 167 0.70 22.02 13.88
C ALA A 167 0.46 22.25 15.39
N CYS A 168 1.00 21.38 16.25
CA CYS A 168 0.91 21.54 17.71
C CYS A 168 1.56 22.85 18.18
N ILE A 169 2.76 23.17 17.67
CA ILE A 169 3.48 24.42 17.97
C ILE A 169 2.68 25.63 17.47
N GLY A 170 2.13 25.57 16.27
CA GLY A 170 1.31 26.64 15.70
C GLY A 170 0.04 26.92 16.52
N ILE A 171 -0.68 25.86 16.92
CA ILE A 171 -1.87 25.98 17.78
C ILE A 171 -1.48 26.62 19.13
N TYR A 172 -0.39 26.15 19.75
CA TYR A 172 0.09 26.74 21.00
C TYR A 172 0.44 28.23 20.84
N GLY A 173 1.17 28.60 19.78
CA GLY A 173 1.55 29.98 19.51
C GLY A 173 0.35 30.90 19.31
N VAL A 174 -0.62 30.49 18.49
CA VAL A 174 -1.85 31.26 18.24
C VAL A 174 -2.68 31.39 19.51
N MET A 175 -2.85 30.32 20.28
CA MET A 175 -3.62 30.36 21.53
C MET A 175 -2.95 31.21 22.61
N ALA A 176 -1.63 31.07 22.78
CA ALA A 176 -0.87 31.88 23.73
C ALA A 176 -0.97 33.38 23.38
N TYR A 177 -0.92 33.72 22.09
CA TYR A 177 -1.09 35.09 21.61
C TYR A 177 -2.51 35.62 21.89
N LEU A 178 -3.55 34.85 21.54
CA LEU A 178 -4.95 35.24 21.75
C LEU A 178 -5.29 35.44 23.24
N VAL A 179 -4.75 34.61 24.13
CA VAL A 179 -4.95 34.75 25.58
C VAL A 179 -4.18 35.95 26.12
N ALA A 180 -2.92 36.16 25.70
CA ALA A 180 -2.13 37.31 26.13
C ALA A 180 -2.80 38.65 25.75
N GLN A 181 -3.44 38.72 24.57
CA GLN A 181 -4.17 39.90 24.12
C GLN A 181 -5.46 40.16 24.92
N GLN A 182 -6.03 39.13 25.57
CA GLN A 182 -7.25 39.23 26.38
C GLN A 182 -7.00 39.55 27.86
N ASN A 183 -5.74 39.62 28.31
CA ASN A 183 -5.40 39.95 29.70
C ASN A 183 -5.99 41.29 30.17
N HIS A 184 -6.17 42.25 29.26
CA HIS A 184 -6.75 43.56 29.59
C HIS A 184 -8.27 43.48 29.89
N GLU A 185 -9.03 42.68 29.11
CA GLU A 185 -10.45 42.43 29.39
C GLU A 185 -10.66 41.59 30.65
N PHE A 186 -9.76 40.63 30.90
CA PHE A 186 -9.78 39.82 32.12
C PHE A 186 -9.49 40.66 33.37
N GLY A 187 -8.56 41.62 33.30
CA GLY A 187 -8.26 42.55 34.40
C GLY A 187 -9.44 43.45 34.77
N VAL A 188 -10.14 44.00 33.77
CA VAL A 188 -11.33 44.85 34.01
C VAL A 188 -12.48 44.04 34.60
N ARG A 189 -12.71 42.81 34.14
CA ARG A 189 -13.78 41.94 34.70
C ARG A 189 -13.45 41.38 36.08
N ALA A 190 -12.18 41.09 36.35
CA ALA A 190 -11.73 40.72 37.69
C ALA A 190 -11.95 41.87 38.68
N ALA A 191 -11.69 43.12 38.27
CA ALA A 191 -11.99 44.32 39.07
C ALA A 191 -13.50 44.53 39.31
N LEU A 192 -14.36 44.02 38.42
CA LEU A 192 -15.82 44.02 38.57
C LEU A 192 -16.35 42.80 39.35
N GLY A 193 -15.49 41.94 39.89
CA GLY A 193 -15.86 40.81 40.75
C GLY A 193 -16.12 39.49 40.03
N ALA A 194 -15.76 39.36 38.74
CA ALA A 194 -15.89 38.09 38.03
C ALA A 194 -14.95 37.02 38.62
N GLY A 195 -15.51 35.83 38.90
CA GLY A 195 -14.76 34.73 39.50
C GLY A 195 -13.79 34.06 38.50
N PRO A 196 -12.73 33.38 38.99
CA PRO A 196 -11.75 32.71 38.13
C PRO A 196 -12.35 31.61 37.23
N GLY A 197 -13.52 31.07 37.59
CA GLY A 197 -14.26 30.11 36.76
C GLY A 197 -14.91 30.71 35.52
N ASP A 198 -15.41 31.96 35.58
CA ASP A 198 -16.06 32.63 34.46
C ASP A 198 -15.06 33.00 33.36
N ILE A 199 -13.86 33.41 33.77
CA ILE A 199 -12.73 33.68 32.87
C ILE A 199 -12.26 32.39 32.20
N PHE A 200 -12.18 31.29 32.95
CA PHE A 200 -11.77 29.98 32.42
C PHE A 200 -12.75 29.43 31.39
N GLY A 201 -14.06 29.52 31.66
CA GLY A 201 -15.10 29.05 30.73
C GLY A 201 -15.09 29.80 29.40
N LEU A 202 -14.78 31.09 29.41
CA LEU A 202 -14.69 31.93 28.21
C LEU A 202 -13.49 31.58 27.32
N VAL A 203 -12.32 31.40 27.94
CA VAL A 203 -11.09 30.98 27.24
C VAL A 203 -11.27 29.58 26.67
N LEU A 204 -11.80 28.65 27.47
CA LEU A 204 -12.00 27.27 27.07
C LEU A 204 -13.05 27.15 25.96
N GLY A 205 -14.15 27.91 26.03
CA GLY A 205 -15.19 27.93 25.01
C GLY A 205 -14.71 28.46 23.65
N ARG A 206 -13.95 29.57 23.64
CA ARG A 206 -13.31 30.07 22.42
C ARG A 206 -12.30 29.08 21.86
N GLY A 207 -11.51 28.47 22.75
CA GLY A 207 -10.50 27.49 22.36
C GLY A 207 -11.11 26.25 21.71
N ILE A 208 -12.09 25.64 22.37
CA ILE A 208 -12.84 24.48 21.85
C ILE A 208 -13.49 24.81 20.51
N LYS A 209 -14.09 26.00 20.35
CA LYS A 209 -14.74 26.38 19.09
C LYS A 209 -13.74 26.48 17.94
N LEU A 210 -12.57 27.07 18.16
CA LEU A 210 -11.51 27.18 17.16
C LEU A 210 -10.90 25.82 16.81
N THR A 211 -10.66 24.97 17.82
CA THR A 211 -10.16 23.61 17.60
C THR A 211 -11.17 22.74 16.86
N ALA A 212 -12.45 22.84 17.21
CA ALA A 212 -13.52 22.06 16.56
C ALA A 212 -13.70 22.46 15.08
N THR A 213 -13.66 23.77 14.77
CA THR A 213 -13.74 24.21 13.37
C THR A 213 -12.51 23.81 12.57
N GLY A 214 -11.30 23.98 13.14
CA GLY A 214 -10.06 23.53 12.51
C GLY A 214 -10.03 22.02 12.26
N ALA A 215 -10.45 21.22 13.25
CA ALA A 215 -10.55 19.76 13.12
C ALA A 215 -11.58 19.36 12.05
N GLY A 216 -12.76 20.01 12.03
CA GLY A 216 -13.77 19.75 11.02
C GLY A 216 -13.28 20.04 9.59
N ILE A 217 -12.61 21.18 9.39
CA ILE A 217 -12.02 21.54 8.09
C ILE A 217 -10.91 20.55 7.71
N GLY A 218 -10.04 20.19 8.66
CA GLY A 218 -8.96 19.22 8.44
C GLY A 218 -9.48 17.84 8.03
N ILE A 219 -10.52 17.34 8.70
CA ILE A 219 -11.16 16.06 8.35
C ILE A 219 -11.77 16.13 6.95
N ALA A 220 -12.49 17.21 6.63
CA ALA A 220 -13.10 17.38 5.31
C ALA A 220 -12.03 17.43 4.19
N ALA A 221 -10.94 18.16 4.42
CA ALA A 221 -9.81 18.22 3.48
C ALA A 221 -9.13 16.86 3.32
N ALA A 222 -8.89 16.14 4.42
CA ALA A 222 -8.32 14.79 4.39
C ALA A 222 -9.19 13.84 3.57
N LEU A 223 -10.51 13.81 3.83
CA LEU A 223 -11.46 12.99 3.07
C LEU A 223 -11.45 13.31 1.57
N LEU A 224 -11.38 14.60 1.21
CA LEU A 224 -11.35 15.04 -0.17
C LEU A 224 -10.06 14.58 -0.87
N VAL A 225 -8.90 14.74 -0.21
CA VAL A 225 -7.60 14.32 -0.73
C VAL A 225 -7.55 12.79 -0.87
N THR A 226 -8.01 12.03 0.13
CA THR A 226 -8.09 10.57 0.04
C THR A 226 -8.96 10.12 -1.13
N ARG A 227 -10.10 10.80 -1.35
CA ARG A 227 -10.98 10.51 -2.48
C ARG A 227 -10.31 10.81 -3.82
N LEU A 228 -9.57 11.92 -3.93
CA LEU A 228 -8.82 12.28 -5.13
C LEU A 228 -7.69 11.28 -5.41
N MET A 229 -6.94 10.88 -4.37
CA MET A 229 -5.88 9.88 -4.50
C MET A 229 -6.41 8.52 -4.94
N ARG A 230 -7.57 8.08 -4.43
CA ARG A 230 -8.22 6.84 -4.89
C ARG A 230 -8.60 6.88 -6.37
N SER A 231 -8.84 8.06 -6.93
CA SER A 231 -9.14 8.22 -8.37
C SER A 231 -7.89 8.20 -9.26
N LEU A 232 -6.72 8.50 -8.69
CA LEU A 232 -5.44 8.59 -9.41
C LEU A 232 -4.57 7.34 -9.25
N LEU A 233 -4.64 6.65 -8.10
CA LEU A 233 -3.90 5.42 -7.81
C LEU A 233 -4.87 4.25 -7.64
N PHE A 234 -4.75 3.25 -8.52
CA PHE A 234 -5.42 1.96 -8.35
C PHE A 234 -4.91 1.26 -7.09
N GLY A 235 -5.83 0.82 -6.22
CA GLY A 235 -5.49 -0.01 -5.04
C GLY A 235 -5.40 0.74 -3.70
N VAL A 236 -5.57 2.07 -3.66
CA VAL A 236 -5.62 2.81 -2.39
C VAL A 236 -7.01 2.61 -1.74
N SER A 237 -7.16 1.51 -1.01
CA SER A 237 -8.30 1.23 -0.16
C SER A 237 -7.87 1.18 1.29
N SER A 238 -7.71 2.35 1.90
CA SER A 238 -7.47 2.44 3.35
C SER A 238 -8.05 3.74 3.89
N PHE A 239 -9.38 3.81 3.90
CA PHE A 239 -10.03 4.63 4.93
C PHE A 239 -9.85 3.87 6.23
N ASP A 240 -8.84 4.25 7.01
CA ASP A 240 -8.59 3.67 8.33
C ASP A 240 -9.19 4.61 9.40
N PRO A 241 -10.37 4.26 9.94
CA PRO A 241 -11.04 5.09 10.94
C PRO A 241 -10.23 5.18 12.25
N LEU A 242 -9.37 4.18 12.51
CA LEU A 242 -8.56 4.12 13.73
C LEU A 242 -7.47 5.19 13.71
N THR A 243 -6.74 5.34 12.60
CA THR A 243 -5.72 6.40 12.45
C THR A 243 -6.36 7.79 12.44
N LEU A 244 -7.47 7.99 11.74
CA LEU A 244 -8.20 9.27 11.77
C LEU A 244 -8.69 9.62 13.18
N GLY A 245 -9.30 8.65 13.87
CA GLY A 245 -9.72 8.82 15.26
C GLY A 245 -8.56 9.15 16.18
N GLY A 246 -7.43 8.46 16.03
CA GLY A 246 -6.19 8.70 16.78
C GLY A 246 -5.62 10.11 16.57
N VAL A 247 -5.56 10.59 15.32
CA VAL A 247 -5.07 11.94 15.00
C VAL A 247 -5.99 13.02 15.58
N VAL A 248 -7.30 12.87 15.45
CA VAL A 248 -8.28 13.81 16.01
C VAL A 248 -8.16 13.87 17.53
N LEU A 249 -8.07 12.72 18.19
CA LEU A 249 -7.94 12.60 19.65
C LEU A 249 -6.62 13.23 20.15
N LEU A 250 -5.52 13.00 19.43
CA LEU A 250 -4.23 13.57 19.77
C LEU A 250 -4.23 15.10 19.59
N LEU A 251 -4.77 15.61 18.48
CA LEU A 251 -4.89 17.06 18.26
C LEU A 251 -5.80 17.74 19.29
N THR A 252 -6.89 17.08 19.70
CA THR A 252 -7.75 17.60 20.78
C THR A 252 -7.04 17.60 22.13
N LEU A 253 -6.29 16.56 22.47
CA LEU A 253 -5.46 16.52 23.68
C LEU A 253 -4.40 17.64 23.69
N VAL A 254 -3.72 17.85 22.55
CA VAL A 254 -2.75 18.93 22.41
C VAL A 254 -3.42 20.29 22.55
N ALA A 255 -4.56 20.50 21.90
CA ALA A 255 -5.30 21.77 22.00
C ALA A 255 -5.75 22.03 23.45
N LEU A 256 -6.24 21.01 24.16
CA LEU A 256 -6.62 21.10 25.57
C LEU A 256 -5.40 21.44 26.44
N ALA A 257 -4.26 20.76 26.24
CA ALA A 257 -3.02 21.06 26.96
C ALA A 257 -2.51 22.49 26.67
N ALA A 258 -2.58 22.92 25.40
CA ALA A 258 -2.21 24.26 24.96
C ALA A 258 -3.15 25.35 25.51
N CYS A 259 -4.42 25.04 25.77
CA CYS A 259 -5.35 25.95 26.46
C CYS A 259 -5.10 25.98 27.97
N TYR A 260 -4.74 24.84 28.56
CA TYR A 260 -4.56 24.69 30.01
C TYR A 260 -3.37 25.49 30.55
N VAL A 261 -2.24 25.50 29.85
CA VAL A 261 -1.02 26.22 30.26
C VAL A 261 -1.22 27.75 30.40
N PRO A 262 -1.74 28.47 29.39
CA PRO A 262 -2.00 29.91 29.49
C PRO A 262 -3.17 30.23 30.43
N ALA A 263 -4.22 29.40 30.48
CA ALA A 263 -5.32 29.61 31.43
C ALA A 263 -4.85 29.47 32.89
N ARG A 264 -3.96 28.50 33.18
CA ARG A 264 -3.30 28.37 34.48
C ARG A 264 -2.34 29.51 34.78
N ARG A 265 -1.67 30.07 33.77
CA ARG A 265 -0.86 31.29 33.91
C ARG A 265 -1.73 32.51 34.24
N ALA A 266 -2.85 32.71 33.55
CA ALA A 266 -3.79 33.81 33.80
C ALA A 266 -4.40 33.74 35.21
N MET A 267 -4.71 32.53 35.70
CA MET A 267 -5.18 32.29 37.08
C MET A 267 -4.12 32.56 38.16
N ARG A 268 -2.84 32.62 37.80
CA ARG A 268 -1.72 32.92 38.72
C ARG A 268 -1.27 34.38 38.67
N ILE A 269 -1.89 35.22 37.83
CA ILE A 269 -1.62 36.66 37.86
C ILE A 269 -2.34 37.21 39.09
N ASP A 270 -1.54 37.57 40.09
CA ASP A 270 -1.99 38.18 41.33
C ASP A 270 -2.73 39.50 41.00
N PRO A 271 -3.98 39.70 41.45
CA PRO A 271 -4.79 40.90 41.14
C PRO A 271 -4.12 42.22 41.54
N MET A 272 -3.11 42.16 42.41
CA MET A 272 -2.41 43.31 42.96
C MET A 272 -1.30 43.89 42.06
N VAL A 273 -0.85 43.18 41.03
CA VAL A 273 0.23 43.69 40.12
C VAL A 273 -0.33 44.53 38.97
N ALA A 274 -1.62 44.41 38.64
CA ALA A 274 -2.24 45.15 37.54
C ALA A 274 -2.57 46.62 37.86
N LEU A 275 -2.32 47.08 39.09
CA LEU A 275 -2.68 48.43 39.58
C LEU A 275 -1.48 49.37 39.81
N HIS A 276 -0.25 48.97 39.47
CA HIS A 276 0.96 49.77 39.73
C HIS A 276 1.77 50.17 38.49
N PHE A 277 1.15 50.16 37.30
CA PHE A 277 1.70 50.90 36.16
C PHE A 277 1.01 52.27 36.07
N GLU A 278 1.53 53.23 36.83
CA GLU A 278 1.67 54.61 36.34
C GLU A 278 2.99 54.72 35.55
#